data_AF-A0A8D6SV94-F1
#
_entry.id   AF-A0A8D6SV94-F1
#
_cell.length_a   1.000
_cell.length_b   1.000
_cell.length_c   1.000
_cell.angle_alpha   90.00
_cell.angle_beta   90.00
_cell.angle_gamma   90.00
#
_symmetry.space_group_name_H-M   'P 1'
#
loop_
_entity.id
_entity.type
_entity.pdbx_description
1 polymer ?
#
loop_
_entity_poly.entity_id
_entity_poly.type
_entity_poly.pdbx_seq_one_letter_code
_entity_poly.pdbx_strand_id
1 'polypeptide(L)'
;MINSIDLAIGTTILIIGMAYWTISITDHNNNYVDMVKADYIFDRGIKTMEHLSEDGTLQNAVLLYYFNKTNESKKLLEEKIPLKNYQLYIDGHLLINHTDGTYNKNNSIYVLAVLTLNRSEGWYVIYGSDDFINISNERFLDYDEAYNFQRYVNYPIHMPVYLSRNINSSRVELYLFEN
;
A
#
# COMPACT_ATOMS: atom_id res chain seq x y z
N MET A 1 18.30 29.91 -64.90
CA MET A 1 18.38 28.45 -64.71
C MET A 1 18.63 28.23 -63.23
N ILE A 2 17.70 27.63 -62.50
CA ILE A 2 18.02 27.16 -61.15
C ILE A 2 19.11 26.09 -61.34
N ASN A 3 20.29 26.30 -60.75
CA ASN A 3 21.39 25.36 -60.86
C ASN A 3 20.99 24.07 -60.13
N SER A 4 21.13 22.92 -60.78
CA SER A 4 20.75 21.62 -60.22
C SER A 4 21.41 21.31 -58.87
N ILE A 5 22.56 21.94 -58.60
CA ILE A 5 23.31 21.87 -57.34
C ILE A 5 22.59 22.62 -56.21
N ASP A 6 22.08 23.83 -56.47
CA ASP A 6 21.32 24.60 -55.47
C ASP A 6 20.00 23.91 -55.14
N LEU A 7 19.37 23.28 -56.14
CA LEU A 7 18.19 22.45 -55.96
C LEU A 7 18.50 21.24 -55.08
N ALA A 8 19.60 20.52 -55.34
CA ALA A 8 20.02 19.34 -54.60
C ALA A 8 20.36 19.65 -53.12
N ILE A 9 21.10 20.74 -52.87
CA ILE A 9 21.43 21.18 -51.51
C ILE A 9 20.14 21.55 -50.76
N GLY A 10 19.21 22.25 -51.41
CA GLY A 10 17.91 22.58 -50.84
C GLY A 10 17.10 21.35 -50.44
N THR A 11 17.03 20.33 -51.29
CA THR A 11 16.33 19.08 -50.96
C THR A 11 17.00 18.31 -49.83
N THR A 12 18.33 18.26 -49.78
CA THR A 12 19.05 17.58 -48.68
C THR A 12 18.78 18.23 -47.33
N ILE A 13 18.83 19.57 -47.24
CA ILE A 13 18.52 20.29 -46.00
C ILE A 13 17.08 20.02 -45.56
N LEU A 14 16.14 19.97 -46.50
CA LEU A 14 14.72 19.73 -46.22
C LEU A 14 14.47 18.30 -45.71
N ILE A 15 15.13 17.29 -46.28
CA ILE A 15 15.07 15.90 -45.81
C ILE A 15 15.62 15.77 -44.39
N ILE A 16 16.78 16.39 -44.11
CA ILE A 16 17.38 16.36 -42.77
C ILE A 16 16.47 17.06 -41.75
N GLY A 17 15.93 18.23 -42.09
CA GLY A 17 15.01 18.97 -41.23
C GLY A 17 13.72 18.19 -40.91
N MET A 18 13.13 17.53 -41.93
CA MET A 18 11.96 16.67 -41.73
C MET A 18 12.28 15.43 -40.89
N ALA A 19 13.47 14.83 -41.05
CA ALA A 19 13.89 13.70 -40.23
C ALA A 19 14.03 14.10 -38.74
N TYR A 20 14.72 15.21 -38.45
CA TYR A 20 14.84 15.72 -37.08
C TYR A 20 13.49 16.11 -36.47
N TRP A 21 12.63 16.78 -37.24
CA TRP A 21 11.28 17.13 -36.77
C TRP A 21 10.43 15.90 -36.47
N THR A 22 10.48 14.87 -37.34
CA THR A 22 9.72 13.63 -37.13
C THR A 22 10.17 12.92 -35.85
N ILE A 23 11.49 12.79 -35.63
CA ILE A 23 12.05 12.19 -34.41
C ILE A 23 11.66 13.01 -33.17
N SER A 24 11.75 14.35 -33.26
CA SER A 24 11.38 15.23 -32.15
C SER A 24 9.89 15.13 -31.79
N ILE A 25 9.00 14.99 -32.78
CA ILE A 25 7.56 14.81 -32.55
C ILE A 25 7.30 13.45 -31.91
N THR A 26 7.94 12.38 -32.38
CA THR A 26 7.76 11.05 -31.78
C THR A 26 8.24 11.03 -30.33
N ASP A 27 9.40 11.62 -30.03
CA ASP A 27 9.93 11.68 -28.67
C ASP A 27 9.04 12.51 -27.75
N HIS A 28 8.58 13.68 -28.22
CA HIS A 28 7.68 14.53 -27.43
C HIS A 28 6.33 13.87 -27.17
N ASN A 29 5.77 13.21 -28.18
CA ASN A 29 4.48 12.52 -28.06
C ASN A 29 4.59 11.30 -27.14
N ASN A 30 5.68 10.53 -27.21
CA ASN A 30 5.93 9.41 -26.30
C ASN A 30 6.05 9.90 -24.85
N ASN A 31 6.83 10.97 -24.62
CA ASN A 31 6.96 11.57 -23.29
C ASN A 31 5.60 12.05 -22.74
N TYR A 32 4.77 12.70 -23.57
CA TYR A 32 3.44 13.13 -23.17
C TYR A 32 2.54 11.94 -22.80
N VAL A 33 2.54 10.89 -23.63
CA VAL A 33 1.77 9.67 -23.38
C VAL A 33 2.21 9.00 -22.07
N ASP A 34 3.52 8.94 -21.80
CA ASP A 34 4.05 8.34 -20.59
C ASP A 34 3.73 9.19 -19.34
N MET A 35 3.76 10.52 -19.45
CA MET A 35 3.28 11.40 -18.37
C MET A 35 1.79 11.17 -18.06
N VAL A 36 0.95 11.07 -19.08
CA VAL A 36 -0.50 10.82 -18.89
C VAL A 36 -0.76 9.45 -18.28
N LYS A 37 0.00 8.41 -18.66
CA LYS A 37 -0.09 7.08 -18.02
C LYS A 37 0.31 7.13 -16.55
N ALA A 38 1.40 7.82 -16.23
CA ALA A 38 1.86 7.97 -14.86
C ALA A 38 0.81 8.69 -13.99
N ASP A 39 0.27 9.81 -14.47
CA ASP A 39 -0.79 10.56 -13.77
C ASP A 39 -2.04 9.69 -13.55
N TYR A 40 -2.43 8.91 -14.56
CA TYR A 40 -3.58 8.02 -14.46
C TYR A 40 -3.38 6.89 -13.43
N ILE A 41 -2.18 6.30 -13.35
CA ILE A 41 -1.85 5.27 -12.36
C ILE A 41 -1.80 5.87 -10.95
N PHE A 42 -1.24 7.08 -10.82
CA PHE A 42 -1.21 7.81 -9.55
C PHE A 42 -2.62 8.11 -9.03
N ASP A 43 -3.51 8.68 -9.87
CA ASP A 43 -4.90 8.96 -9.51
C ASP A 43 -5.65 7.69 -9.11
N ARG A 44 -5.42 6.57 -9.82
CA ARG A 44 -6.00 5.28 -9.46
C ARG A 44 -5.49 4.78 -8.10
N GLY A 45 -4.19 4.95 -7.81
CA GLY A 45 -3.60 4.58 -6.53
C GLY A 45 -4.17 5.36 -5.36
N ILE A 46 -4.29 6.69 -5.53
CA ILE A 46 -4.94 7.56 -4.54
C ILE A 46 -6.38 7.12 -4.29
N LYS A 47 -7.20 7.03 -5.35
CA LYS A 47 -8.60 6.62 -5.22
C LYS A 47 -8.78 5.26 -4.55
N THR A 48 -7.86 4.33 -4.81
CA THR A 48 -7.88 3.01 -4.16
C THR A 48 -7.61 3.15 -2.66
N MET A 49 -6.57 3.89 -2.27
CA MET A 49 -6.24 4.09 -0.86
C MET A 49 -7.31 4.91 -0.11
N GLU A 50 -7.91 5.90 -0.77
CA GLU A 50 -9.05 6.65 -0.25
C GLU A 50 -10.25 5.73 0.00
N HIS A 51 -10.67 4.95 -0.99
CA HIS A 51 -11.79 4.02 -0.86
C HIS A 51 -11.55 3.01 0.28
N LEU A 52 -10.36 2.42 0.37
CA LEU A 52 -10.02 1.47 1.44
C LEU A 52 -9.93 2.13 2.83
N SER A 53 -9.71 3.45 2.87
CA SER A 53 -9.74 4.22 4.11
C SER A 53 -11.18 4.55 4.52
N GLU A 54 -12.02 4.94 3.56
CA GLU A 54 -13.43 5.30 3.78
C GLU A 54 -14.28 4.09 4.20
N ASP A 55 -14.04 2.92 3.59
CA ASP A 55 -14.74 1.69 3.93
C ASP A 55 -14.18 0.97 5.18
N GLY A 56 -13.10 1.50 5.76
CA GLY A 56 -12.42 0.97 6.94
C GLY A 56 -11.57 -0.28 6.70
N THR A 57 -11.41 -0.73 5.45
CA THR A 57 -10.61 -1.90 5.09
C THR A 57 -9.16 -1.74 5.53
N LEU A 58 -8.55 -0.57 5.33
CA LEU A 58 -7.18 -0.30 5.76
C LEU A 58 -7.01 -0.43 7.28
N GLN A 59 -7.98 0.08 8.04
CA GLN A 59 -7.94 0.08 9.50
C GLN A 59 -8.04 -1.36 10.01
N ASN A 60 -8.99 -2.13 9.48
CA ASN A 60 -9.17 -3.54 9.80
C ASN A 60 -7.95 -4.39 9.40
N ALA A 61 -7.39 -4.18 8.21
CA ALA A 61 -6.21 -4.90 7.76
C ALA A 61 -4.99 -4.64 8.65
N VAL A 62 -4.78 -3.38 9.05
CA VAL A 62 -3.69 -3.01 9.96
C VAL A 62 -3.90 -3.60 11.35
N LEU A 63 -5.12 -3.59 11.88
CA LEU A 63 -5.44 -4.26 13.15
C LEU A 63 -5.13 -5.75 13.07
N LEU A 64 -5.63 -6.46 12.05
CA LEU A 64 -5.35 -7.89 11.84
C LEU A 64 -3.84 -8.18 11.77
N TYR A 65 -3.08 -7.32 11.09
CA TYR A 65 -1.62 -7.41 11.04
C TYR A 65 -0.99 -7.32 12.45
N TYR A 66 -1.43 -6.36 13.27
CA TYR A 66 -0.97 -6.18 14.65
C TYR A 66 -1.43 -7.28 15.63
N PHE A 67 -2.40 -8.10 15.24
CA PHE A 67 -2.84 -9.28 15.97
C PHE A 67 -2.23 -10.58 15.42
N ASN A 68 -1.16 -10.49 14.64
CA ASN A 68 -0.49 -11.63 13.98
C ASN A 68 -1.38 -12.42 13.00
N LYS A 69 -2.51 -11.84 12.56
CA LYS A 69 -3.42 -12.42 11.55
C LYS A 69 -3.05 -11.93 10.14
N THR A 70 -1.77 -12.03 9.80
CA THR A 70 -1.19 -11.51 8.55
C THR A 70 -1.87 -12.08 7.29
N ASN A 71 -2.26 -13.36 7.31
CA ASN A 71 -2.93 -13.99 6.17
C ASN A 71 -4.35 -13.43 5.95
N GLU A 72 -5.09 -13.17 7.03
CA GLU A 72 -6.43 -12.56 6.95
C GLU A 72 -6.34 -11.10 6.50
N SER A 73 -5.38 -10.35 7.04
CA SER A 73 -5.05 -8.99 6.62
C SER A 73 -4.74 -8.93 5.12
N LYS A 74 -3.88 -9.84 4.64
CA LYS A 74 -3.53 -9.97 3.23
C LYS A 74 -4.75 -10.24 2.36
N LYS A 75 -5.55 -11.25 2.72
CA LYS A 75 -6.75 -11.65 1.96
C LYS A 75 -7.76 -10.51 1.85
N LEU A 76 -8.00 -9.81 2.95
CA LEU A 76 -8.93 -8.67 3.00
C LEU A 76 -8.53 -7.57 2.02
N LEU A 77 -7.23 -7.24 1.96
CA LEU A 77 -6.70 -6.23 1.05
C LEU A 77 -6.71 -6.72 -0.42
N GLU A 78 -6.35 -7.98 -0.68
CA GLU A 78 -6.35 -8.55 -2.03
C GLU A 78 -7.76 -8.62 -2.65
N GLU A 79 -8.80 -8.87 -1.85
CA GLU A 79 -10.19 -8.86 -2.32
C GLU A 79 -10.72 -7.47 -2.68
N LYS A 80 -10.09 -6.42 -2.14
CA LYS A 80 -10.58 -5.03 -2.22
C LYS A 80 -9.73 -4.12 -3.08
N ILE A 81 -8.48 -4.48 -3.38
CA ILE A 81 -7.58 -3.72 -4.25
C ILE A 81 -7.76 -4.20 -5.70
N PRO A 82 -8.38 -3.43 -6.60
CA PRO A 82 -8.62 -3.83 -7.99
C PRO A 82 -7.39 -3.56 -8.89
N LEU A 83 -6.18 -3.86 -8.40
CA LEU A 83 -4.92 -3.55 -9.08
C LEU A 83 -4.18 -4.85 -9.41
N LYS A 84 -3.57 -4.90 -10.59
CA LYS A 84 -2.87 -6.09 -11.09
C LYS A 84 -1.42 -6.15 -10.62
N ASN A 85 -0.70 -5.03 -10.70
CA ASN A 85 0.72 -4.96 -10.36
C ASN A 85 0.95 -3.96 -9.23
N TYR A 86 1.13 -4.48 -8.02
CA TYR A 86 1.37 -3.66 -6.85
C TYR A 86 2.13 -4.40 -5.76
N GLN A 87 2.82 -3.62 -4.94
CA GLN A 87 3.31 -4.05 -3.63
C GLN A 87 2.66 -3.22 -2.55
N LEU A 88 2.28 -3.87 -1.44
CA LEU A 88 1.72 -3.18 -0.29
C LEU A 88 2.54 -3.52 0.95
N TYR A 89 2.94 -2.47 1.66
CA TYR A 89 3.71 -2.55 2.90
C TYR A 89 2.91 -1.97 4.06
N ILE A 90 3.07 -2.56 5.24
CA ILE A 90 2.61 -2.00 6.51
C ILE A 90 3.84 -1.80 7.39
N ASP A 91 4.09 -0.57 7.82
CA ASP A 91 5.23 -0.16 8.66
C ASP A 91 6.57 -0.71 8.16
N GLY A 92 6.80 -0.61 6.84
CA GLY A 92 8.01 -1.08 6.18
C GLY A 92 8.10 -2.58 5.91
N HIS A 93 7.09 -3.37 6.32
CA HIS A 93 7.03 -4.81 6.07
C HIS A 93 6.15 -5.12 4.87
N LEU A 94 6.70 -5.86 3.90
CA LEU A 94 5.99 -6.29 2.70
C LEU A 94 4.87 -7.28 3.07
N LEU A 95 3.63 -6.93 2.77
CA LEU A 95 2.46 -7.78 3.01
C LEU A 95 1.98 -8.46 1.73
N ILE A 96 1.90 -7.70 0.63
CA ILE A 96 1.42 -8.18 -0.68
C ILE A 96 2.46 -7.88 -1.74
N ASN A 97 2.72 -8.86 -2.60
CA ASN A 97 3.59 -8.72 -3.76
C ASN A 97 2.90 -9.32 -4.99
N HIS A 98 2.20 -8.49 -5.75
CA HIS A 98 1.69 -8.81 -7.07
C HIS A 98 2.58 -8.11 -8.09
N THR A 99 3.68 -8.75 -8.49
CA THR A 99 4.55 -8.27 -9.55
C THR A 99 4.76 -9.36 -10.57
N ASP A 100 4.52 -9.08 -11.86
CA ASP A 100 4.71 -10.02 -12.97
C ASP A 100 6.19 -10.26 -13.36
N GLY A 101 7.14 -10.15 -12.42
CA GLY A 101 8.55 -10.54 -12.61
C GLY A 101 9.43 -9.58 -13.42
N THR A 102 8.86 -8.72 -14.27
CA THR A 102 9.55 -7.63 -14.98
C THR A 102 9.23 -6.28 -14.36
N TYR A 103 9.86 -5.97 -13.23
CA TYR A 103 9.65 -4.70 -12.53
C TYR A 103 10.85 -3.76 -12.72
N ASN A 104 10.60 -2.59 -13.32
CA ASN A 104 11.57 -1.50 -13.34
C ASN A 104 11.27 -0.53 -12.20
N LYS A 105 12.11 -0.56 -11.15
CA LYS A 105 12.01 0.30 -9.96
C LYS A 105 12.07 1.80 -10.27
N ASN A 106 12.51 2.17 -11.47
CA ASN A 106 12.61 3.57 -11.88
C ASN A 106 11.27 4.17 -12.37
N ASN A 107 10.26 3.35 -12.69
CA ASN A 107 8.92 3.80 -13.10
C ASN A 107 7.82 3.41 -12.09
N SER A 108 8.18 3.30 -10.81
CA SER A 108 7.20 3.01 -9.76
C SER A 108 6.60 4.28 -9.19
N ILE A 109 5.30 4.26 -9.00
CA ILE A 109 4.56 5.29 -8.28
C ILE A 109 4.27 4.76 -6.88
N TYR A 110 4.52 5.55 -5.85
CA TYR A 110 4.19 5.17 -4.47
C TYR A 110 3.13 6.10 -3.90
N VAL A 111 2.16 5.52 -3.21
CA VAL A 111 1.10 6.20 -2.47
C VAL A 111 1.24 5.83 -1.00
N LEU A 112 1.34 6.84 -0.13
CA LEU A 112 1.47 6.66 1.31
C LEU A 112 0.14 7.05 1.99
N ALA A 113 -0.42 6.12 2.76
CA ALA A 113 -1.47 6.42 3.73
C ALA A 113 -0.90 6.32 5.14
N VAL A 114 -1.22 7.31 5.98
CA VAL A 114 -0.87 7.30 7.40
C VAL A 114 -2.14 7.17 8.21
N LEU A 115 -2.28 6.04 8.90
CA LEU A 115 -3.46 5.70 9.70
C LEU A 115 -3.11 5.89 11.18
N THR A 116 -3.84 6.76 11.87
CA THR A 116 -3.69 6.89 13.32
C THR A 116 -4.67 5.93 13.99
N LEU A 117 -4.13 4.86 14.57
CA LEU A 117 -4.92 3.77 15.13
C LEU A 117 -4.49 3.50 16.56
N ASN A 118 -5.44 3.07 17.39
CA ASN A 118 -5.11 2.57 18.70
C ASN A 118 -4.60 1.14 18.62
N ARG A 119 -3.30 0.99 18.35
CA ARG A 119 -2.64 -0.30 18.21
C ARG A 119 -2.49 -1.08 19.51
N SER A 120 -2.89 -0.50 20.64
CA SER A 120 -2.93 -1.17 21.94
C SER A 120 -4.34 -1.53 22.37
N GLU A 121 -5.33 -1.17 21.56
CA GLU A 121 -6.72 -1.47 21.83
C GLU A 121 -6.97 -2.97 21.64
N GLY A 122 -7.72 -3.54 22.58
CA GLY A 122 -8.07 -4.94 22.57
C GLY A 122 -8.50 -5.43 23.95
N TRP A 123 -8.84 -6.71 23.99
CA TRP A 123 -9.14 -7.41 25.23
C TRP A 123 -7.85 -7.88 25.88
N TYR A 124 -7.76 -7.66 27.18
CA TYR A 124 -6.72 -8.16 28.07
C TYR A 124 -7.39 -8.96 29.18
N VAL A 125 -6.63 -9.74 29.94
CA VAL A 125 -7.17 -10.51 31.06
C VAL A 125 -6.57 -9.98 32.35
N ILE A 126 -7.43 -9.51 33.26
CA ILE A 126 -7.05 -9.33 34.67
C ILE A 126 -7.07 -10.71 35.30
N TYR A 127 -5.95 -11.11 35.88
CA TYR A 127 -5.79 -12.41 36.51
C TYR A 127 -5.08 -12.30 37.85
N GLY A 128 -5.41 -13.20 38.78
CA GLY A 128 -4.76 -13.21 40.08
C GLY A 128 -5.49 -14.01 41.15
N SER A 129 -5.12 -13.73 42.39
CA SER A 129 -5.75 -14.26 43.60
C SER A 129 -5.91 -13.13 44.62
N ASP A 130 -6.35 -13.47 45.84
CA ASP A 130 -6.48 -12.48 46.92
C ASP A 130 -5.17 -11.77 47.28
N ASP A 131 -4.01 -12.37 46.95
CA ASP A 131 -2.68 -11.85 47.28
C ASP A 131 -2.03 -11.03 46.16
N PHE A 132 -2.50 -11.15 44.92
CA PHE A 132 -1.96 -10.39 43.79
C PHE A 132 -2.97 -10.25 42.67
N ILE A 133 -2.97 -9.08 42.02
CA ILE A 133 -3.79 -8.81 40.83
C ILE A 133 -2.86 -8.25 39.76
N ASN A 134 -2.81 -8.91 38.61
CA ASN A 134 -2.05 -8.51 37.45
C ASN A 134 -2.93 -8.45 36.20
N ILE A 135 -2.39 -7.86 35.15
CA ILE A 135 -3.01 -7.86 33.83
C ILE A 135 -2.10 -8.53 32.82
N SER A 136 -2.71 -9.29 31.89
CA SER A 136 -2.00 -9.97 30.82
C SER A 136 -1.18 -8.99 29.98
N ASN A 137 -0.04 -9.50 29.49
CA ASN A 137 0.73 -8.81 28.45
C ASN A 137 0.21 -9.18 27.06
N GLU A 138 -0.51 -10.30 26.95
CA GLU A 138 -1.21 -10.76 25.77
C GLU A 138 -2.48 -9.94 25.55
N ARG A 139 -2.73 -9.68 24.28
CA ARG A 139 -3.84 -8.87 23.78
C ARG A 139 -4.65 -9.71 22.79
N PHE A 140 -5.96 -9.63 22.91
CA PHE A 140 -6.93 -10.44 22.16
C PHE A 140 -7.90 -9.54 21.39
N LEU A 141 -8.44 -10.07 20.30
CA LEU A 141 -9.40 -9.34 19.45
C LEU A 141 -10.81 -9.37 20.03
N ASP A 142 -11.17 -10.47 20.67
CA ASP A 142 -12.50 -10.71 21.20
C ASP A 142 -12.49 -11.12 22.68
N TYR A 143 -13.64 -10.89 23.30
CA TYR A 143 -13.86 -11.22 24.70
C TYR A 143 -13.70 -12.72 24.97
N ASP A 144 -14.22 -13.57 24.07
CA ASP A 144 -14.23 -15.01 24.27
C ASP A 144 -12.83 -15.61 24.15
N GLU A 145 -12.01 -15.13 23.22
CA GLU A 145 -10.59 -15.49 23.11
C GLU A 145 -9.82 -15.09 24.37
N ALA A 146 -10.06 -13.90 24.91
CA ALA A 146 -9.46 -13.46 26.17
C ALA A 146 -9.93 -14.32 27.36
N TYR A 147 -11.23 -14.58 27.46
CA TYR A 147 -11.82 -15.36 28.54
C TYR A 147 -11.33 -16.82 28.54
N ASN A 148 -11.23 -17.42 27.36
CA ASN A 148 -10.85 -18.83 27.23
C ASN A 148 -9.33 -19.04 27.14
N PHE A 149 -8.52 -17.99 27.32
CA PHE A 149 -7.07 -18.12 27.20
C PHE A 149 -6.48 -18.96 28.32
N GLN A 150 -6.03 -20.17 27.97
CA GLN A 150 -5.69 -21.24 28.91
C GLN A 150 -4.65 -20.87 29.98
N ARG A 151 -3.80 -19.88 29.71
CA ARG A 151 -2.83 -19.35 30.68
C ARG A 151 -3.49 -18.69 31.89
N TYR A 152 -4.69 -18.13 31.72
CA TYR A 152 -5.36 -17.29 32.72
C TYR A 152 -6.63 -17.90 33.30
N VAL A 153 -7.22 -18.92 32.66
CA VAL A 153 -8.49 -19.55 33.06
C VAL A 153 -8.43 -20.18 34.46
N ASN A 154 -7.25 -20.59 34.92
CA ASN A 154 -7.09 -21.30 36.20
C ASN A 154 -6.90 -20.37 37.41
N TYR A 155 -6.87 -19.05 37.22
CA TYR A 155 -6.73 -18.11 38.34
C TYR A 155 -8.10 -17.83 38.99
N PRO A 156 -8.17 -17.70 40.33
CA PRO A 156 -9.40 -17.35 41.04
C PRO A 156 -10.04 -16.05 40.56
N ILE A 157 -9.21 -15.03 40.34
CA ILE A 157 -9.59 -13.81 39.64
C ILE A 157 -9.25 -14.03 38.18
N HIS A 158 -10.28 -14.01 37.33
CA HIS A 158 -10.17 -14.12 35.89
C HIS A 158 -11.25 -13.25 35.27
N MET A 159 -10.85 -12.13 34.66
CA MET A 159 -11.79 -11.19 34.06
C MET A 159 -11.18 -10.54 32.82
N PRO A 160 -11.77 -10.75 31.63
CA PRO A 160 -11.41 -9.97 30.46
C PRO A 160 -11.80 -8.51 30.65
N VAL A 161 -10.90 -7.61 30.29
CA VAL A 161 -11.08 -6.16 30.33
C VAL A 161 -10.66 -5.57 29.00
N TYR A 162 -11.48 -4.67 28.48
CA TYR A 162 -11.13 -3.93 27.29
C TYR A 162 -10.29 -2.72 27.67
N LEU A 163 -9.09 -2.60 27.10
CA LEU A 163 -8.19 -1.49 27.38
C LEU A 163 -7.68 -0.83 26.11
N SER A 164 -7.44 0.47 26.22
CA SER A 164 -6.83 1.32 25.21
C SER A 164 -5.74 2.13 25.91
N ARG A 165 -4.47 1.87 25.59
CA ARG A 165 -3.31 2.45 26.32
C ARG A 165 -2.51 3.46 25.52
N ASN A 166 -2.52 3.39 24.18
CA ASN A 166 -1.71 4.25 23.33
C ASN A 166 -2.21 4.32 21.88
N ILE A 167 -2.19 5.52 21.31
CA ILE A 167 -2.56 5.82 19.93
C ILE A 167 -1.26 6.11 19.16
N ASN A 168 -0.85 5.19 18.29
CA ASN A 168 0.35 5.35 17.46
C ASN A 168 -0.03 5.27 15.97
N SER A 169 0.71 5.95 15.10
CA SER A 169 0.43 5.96 13.65
C SER A 169 1.05 4.78 12.92
N SER A 170 0.29 4.16 12.01
CA SER A 170 0.74 3.19 11.01
C SER A 170 0.92 3.79 9.64
N ARG A 171 2.00 3.38 8.97
CA ARG A 171 2.28 3.75 7.59
C ARG A 171 1.92 2.58 6.70
N VAL A 172 1.00 2.80 5.76
CA VAL A 172 0.67 1.85 4.71
C VAL A 172 1.18 2.42 3.40
N GLU A 173 2.07 1.70 2.75
CA GLU A 173 2.72 2.14 1.51
C GLU A 173 2.28 1.23 0.37
N LEU A 174 1.61 1.79 -0.63
CA LEU A 174 1.18 1.11 -1.84
C LEU A 174 2.09 1.55 -2.99
N TYR A 175 2.85 0.61 -3.54
CA TYR A 175 3.68 0.81 -4.71
C TYR A 175 2.96 0.23 -5.93
N LEU A 176 2.81 1.04 -6.96
CA LEU A 176 2.18 0.69 -8.23
C LEU A 176 3.22 0.66 -9.32
N PHE A 177 3.08 -0.33 -10.19
CA PHE A 177 4.04 -0.58 -11.26
C PHE A 177 3.37 -0.50 -12.62
N GLU A 178 4.01 0.23 -13.52
CA GLU A 178 3.67 0.21 -14.94
C GLU A 178 4.01 -1.16 -15.55
N ASN A 179 3.12 -1.63 -16.43
CA ASN A 179 3.39 -2.70 -17.38
C ASN A 179 3.73 -2.09 -18.73
#